data_AF-A0AAJ5VZZ7-F1
#
_entry.id   AF-A0AAJ5VZZ7-F1
#
_cell.length_a   1.000
_cell.length_b   1.000
_cell.length_c   1.000
_cell.angle_alpha   90.00
_cell.angle_beta   90.00
_cell.angle_gamma   90.00
#
_symmetry.space_group_name_H-M   'P 1'
#
loop_
_entity.id
_entity.type
_entity.pdbx_description
1 polymer ?
#
loop_
_entity_poly.entity_id
_entity_poly.type
_entity_poly.pdbx_seq_one_letter_code
_entity_poly.pdbx_strand_id
1 'polypeptide(L)'
;MKLAEDLIKLVEHVAAPISAVSAAVMAQATSASVMSQTPMMIDLSVPDGLTPIDLADGPLPVRAMVYDGEDLVGEVLVWVRAGRLIGLEQAWYTDDPPSSWPEVRRVRVE
;
A
#
# COMPACT_ATOMS: atom_id res chain seq x y z
N MET A 1 5.74 15.13 5.50
CA MET A 1 5.30 15.12 4.08
C MET A 1 4.02 14.30 3.98
N LYS A 2 3.10 14.59 3.07
CA LYS A 2 1.91 13.73 2.83
C LYS A 2 2.24 12.62 1.82
N LEU A 3 1.45 11.55 1.84
CA LEU A 3 1.56 10.51 0.82
C LEU A 3 1.23 11.10 -0.56
N ALA A 4 2.02 10.77 -1.59
CA ALA A 4 1.80 11.27 -2.94
C ALA A 4 0.50 10.73 -3.54
N GLU A 5 -0.12 11.50 -4.44
CA GLU A 5 -1.42 11.14 -5.04
C GLU A 5 -1.39 9.77 -5.73
N ASP A 6 -0.33 9.46 -6.48
CA ASP A 6 -0.23 8.17 -7.18
C ASP A 6 -0.08 6.98 -6.22
N LEU A 7 0.53 7.19 -5.05
CA LEU A 7 0.59 6.18 -3.99
C LEU A 7 -0.76 6.02 -3.29
N ILE A 8 -1.55 7.09 -3.16
CA ILE A 8 -2.92 7.00 -2.66
C ILE A 8 -3.78 6.18 -3.63
N LYS A 9 -3.67 6.41 -4.95
CA LYS A 9 -4.35 5.59 -5.98
C LYS A 9 -3.91 4.14 -5.93
N LEU A 10 -2.63 3.88 -5.63
CA LEU A 10 -2.13 2.52 -5.44
C LEU A 10 -2.78 1.86 -4.22
N VAL A 11 -2.85 2.56 -3.07
CA VAL A 11 -3.53 2.05 -1.87
C VAL A 11 -5.02 1.81 -2.14
N GLU A 12 -5.68 2.71 -2.87
CA GLU A 12 -7.09 2.54 -3.29
C GLU A 12 -7.27 1.27 -4.10
N HIS A 13 -6.42 1.07 -5.10
CA HIS A 13 -6.46 -0.10 -5.97
C HIS A 13 -6.27 -1.40 -5.17
N VAL A 14 -5.27 -1.44 -4.26
CA VAL A 14 -5.01 -2.60 -3.41
C VAL A 14 -6.15 -2.88 -2.43
N ALA A 15 -6.78 -1.84 -1.88
CA ALA A 15 -7.85 -1.98 -0.90
C ALA A 15 -9.24 -2.24 -1.52
N ALA A 16 -9.41 -2.02 -2.83
CA ALA A 16 -10.69 -2.11 -3.51
C ALA A 16 -11.42 -3.47 -3.33
N PRO A 17 -10.75 -4.64 -3.31
CA PRO A 17 -11.42 -5.92 -3.06
C PRO A 17 -12.00 -6.06 -1.65
N ILE A 18 -11.50 -5.31 -0.66
CA ILE A 18 -11.96 -5.37 0.74
C ILE A 18 -12.90 -4.21 1.04
N SER A 19 -14.09 -4.25 0.43
CA SER A 19 -15.10 -3.17 0.53
C SER A 19 -15.46 -2.79 1.97
N ALA A 20 -15.45 -3.75 2.90
CA ALA A 20 -15.78 -3.54 4.31
C ALA A 20 -14.83 -2.55 5.03
N VAL A 21 -13.56 -2.45 4.60
CA VAL A 21 -12.55 -1.58 5.25
C VAL A 21 -11.99 -0.50 4.34
N SER A 22 -12.29 -0.55 3.03
CA SER A 22 -11.76 0.38 2.02
C SER A 22 -11.94 1.85 2.43
N ALA A 23 -13.09 2.24 2.97
CA ALA A 23 -13.32 3.61 3.44
C ALA A 23 -12.37 4.03 4.58
N ALA A 24 -12.12 3.14 5.55
CA ALA A 24 -11.20 3.41 6.64
C ALA A 24 -9.75 3.48 6.15
N VAL A 25 -9.36 2.56 5.25
CA VAL A 25 -8.04 2.56 4.61
C VAL A 25 -7.80 3.87 3.86
N MET A 26 -8.76 4.32 3.04
CA MET A 26 -8.63 5.55 2.26
C MET A 26 -8.59 6.81 3.12
N ALA A 27 -9.41 6.87 4.18
CA ALA A 27 -9.36 7.99 5.12
C ALA A 27 -7.99 8.09 5.81
N GLN A 28 -7.40 6.95 6.20
CA GLN A 28 -6.07 6.91 6.79
C GLN A 28 -4.98 7.25 5.78
N ALA A 29 -4.99 6.68 4.57
CA ALA A 29 -3.97 6.93 3.54
C ALA A 29 -3.91 8.41 3.14
N THR A 30 -5.07 9.05 2.97
CA THR A 30 -5.18 10.48 2.64
C THR A 30 -4.69 11.38 3.78
N SER A 31 -4.84 10.93 5.03
CA SER A 31 -4.46 11.70 6.21
C SER A 31 -3.03 11.43 6.67
N ALA A 32 -2.42 10.34 6.25
CA ALA A 32 -1.11 9.87 6.70
C ALA A 32 0.01 10.87 6.38
N SER A 33 1.02 10.87 7.24
CA SER A 33 2.30 11.54 7.00
C SER A 33 3.37 10.51 6.69
N VAL A 34 4.14 10.75 5.63
CA VAL A 34 5.32 9.96 5.27
C VAL A 34 6.45 10.27 6.23
N MET A 35 6.96 9.23 6.88
CA MET A 35 8.04 9.29 7.86
C MET A 35 9.39 8.94 7.24
N SER A 36 9.40 7.94 6.38
CA SER A 36 10.55 7.56 5.56
C SER A 36 10.05 7.10 4.19
N GLN A 37 10.89 7.20 3.16
CA GLN A 37 10.53 6.72 1.83
C GLN A 37 11.77 6.26 1.07
N THR A 38 11.67 5.04 0.54
CA THR A 38 12.57 4.42 -0.43
C THR A 38 11.72 3.84 -1.56
N PRO A 39 12.32 3.34 -2.66
CA PRO A 39 11.58 2.60 -3.67
C PRO A 39 10.94 1.29 -3.16
N MET A 40 11.42 0.72 -2.06
CA MET A 40 10.95 -0.56 -1.53
C MET A 40 10.03 -0.43 -0.31
N MET A 41 10.13 0.69 0.42
CA MET A 41 9.42 0.86 1.70
C MET A 41 9.07 2.32 1.96
N ILE A 42 7.85 2.54 2.43
CA ILE A 42 7.37 3.84 2.92
C ILE A 42 6.82 3.62 4.32
N ASP A 43 7.38 4.32 5.30
CA ASP A 43 6.83 4.36 6.66
C ASP A 43 5.79 5.47 6.77
N LEU A 44 4.66 5.15 7.38
CA LEU A 44 3.53 6.05 7.56
C LEU A 44 3.23 6.29 9.04
N SER A 45 2.81 7.51 9.34
CA SER A 45 2.18 7.88 10.60
C SER A 45 0.78 8.41 10.33
N VAL A 46 -0.22 7.74 10.89
CA VAL A 46 -1.63 8.11 10.77
C VAL A 46 -2.04 8.92 12.00
N PRO A 47 -2.73 10.08 11.83
CA PRO A 47 -3.24 10.85 12.95
C PRO A 47 -4.21 10.06 13.83
N ASP A 48 -4.20 10.35 15.13
CA ASP A 48 -5.22 9.85 16.05
C ASP A 48 -6.63 10.34 15.66
N GLY A 49 -7.66 9.60 16.10
CA GLY A 49 -9.06 9.96 15.89
C GLY A 49 -9.70 9.46 14.59
N LEU A 50 -8.93 8.86 13.68
CA LEU A 50 -9.50 8.17 12.51
C LEU A 50 -10.05 6.79 12.89
N THR A 51 -11.05 6.32 12.13
CA THR A 51 -11.63 4.98 12.29
C THR A 51 -10.55 3.91 12.16
N PRO A 52 -10.40 2.99 13.13
CA PRO A 52 -9.50 1.85 13.01
C PRO A 52 -9.90 0.94 11.84
N ILE A 53 -8.91 0.37 11.17
CA ILE A 53 -9.10 -0.69 10.17
C ILE A 53 -9.35 -1.99 10.94
N ASP A 54 -10.52 -2.60 10.74
CA ASP A 54 -10.90 -3.86 11.40
C ASP A 54 -10.32 -5.07 10.65
N LEU A 55 -9.00 -5.21 10.72
CA LEU A 55 -8.23 -6.34 10.20
C LEU A 55 -7.15 -6.73 11.20
N ALA A 56 -6.66 -7.97 11.07
CA ALA A 56 -5.50 -8.42 11.81
C ALA A 56 -4.24 -7.60 11.42
N ASP A 57 -3.29 -7.53 12.35
CA ASP A 57 -1.97 -6.94 12.09
C ASP A 57 -1.26 -7.70 10.97
N GLY A 58 -0.66 -6.96 10.03
CA GLY A 58 -0.02 -7.51 8.85
C GLY A 58 -0.37 -6.75 7.57
N PRO A 59 0.00 -7.29 6.39
CA PRO A 59 -0.44 -6.72 5.13
C PRO A 59 -1.96 -6.91 4.98
N LEU A 60 -2.62 -6.02 4.24
CA LEU A 60 -4.00 -6.25 3.79
C LEU A 60 -4.08 -7.63 3.11
N PRO A 61 -5.14 -8.42 3.37
CA PRO A 61 -5.29 -9.76 2.80
C PRO A 61 -5.73 -9.71 1.32
N VAL A 62 -4.94 -9.03 0.49
CA VAL A 62 -5.09 -8.90 -0.97
C VAL A 62 -3.74 -9.22 -1.60
N ARG A 63 -3.74 -9.97 -2.69
CA ARG A 63 -2.55 -10.18 -3.50
C ARG A 63 -2.49 -9.09 -4.56
N ALA A 64 -1.54 -8.17 -4.44
CA ALA A 64 -1.40 -7.04 -5.36
C ALA A 64 -0.10 -7.17 -6.16
N MET A 65 -0.18 -7.93 -7.24
CA MET A 65 0.97 -8.38 -8.04
C MET A 65 1.43 -7.31 -9.03
N VAL A 66 2.74 -7.07 -9.10
CA VAL A 66 3.36 -6.08 -9.99
C VAL A 66 3.88 -6.77 -11.25
N TYR A 67 3.48 -6.27 -12.41
CA TYR A 67 3.87 -6.79 -13.71
C TYR A 67 4.73 -5.80 -14.52
N ASP A 68 5.70 -6.33 -15.27
CA ASP A 68 6.36 -5.65 -16.39
C ASP A 68 5.96 -6.34 -17.70
N GLY A 69 5.00 -5.75 -18.41
CA GLY A 69 4.32 -6.46 -19.50
C GLY A 69 3.58 -7.70 -18.98
N GLU A 70 4.06 -8.89 -19.35
CA GLU A 70 3.52 -10.18 -18.91
C GLU A 70 4.31 -10.80 -17.74
N ASP A 71 5.50 -10.26 -17.43
CA ASP A 71 6.38 -10.81 -16.42
C ASP A 71 5.95 -10.36 -15.02
N LEU A 72 5.82 -11.32 -14.10
CA LEU A 72 5.56 -11.04 -12.69
C LEU A 72 6.87 -10.65 -12.01
N VAL A 73 6.99 -9.38 -11.60
CA VAL A 73 8.25 -8.81 -11.08
C VAL A 73 8.21 -8.50 -9.59
N GLY A 74 7.04 -8.57 -8.94
CA GLY A 74 6.93 -8.30 -7.51
C GLY A 74 5.50 -8.21 -6.99
N GLU A 75 5.36 -7.62 -5.80
CA GLU A 75 4.10 -7.44 -5.09
C GLU A 75 4.11 -6.14 -4.28
N VAL A 76 2.96 -5.47 -4.20
CA VAL A 76 2.74 -4.31 -3.32
C VAL A 76 1.97 -4.76 -2.08
N LEU A 77 2.49 -4.42 -0.91
CA LEU A 77 1.87 -4.72 0.37
C LEU A 77 1.47 -3.41 1.06
N VAL A 78 0.27 -3.39 1.63
CA VAL A 78 -0.23 -2.28 2.45
C VAL A 78 -0.30 -2.76 3.89
N TRP A 79 0.50 -2.21 4.78
CA TRP A 79 0.69 -2.73 6.13
C TRP A 79 -0.21 -2.04 7.16
N VAL A 80 -0.84 -2.87 8.00
CA VAL A 80 -1.67 -2.45 9.14
C VAL A 80 -1.07 -2.97 10.44
N ARG A 81 -1.11 -2.13 11.49
CA ARG A 81 -0.85 -2.54 12.88
C ARG A 81 -1.76 -1.79 13.83
N ALA A 82 -2.39 -2.49 14.77
CA ALA A 82 -3.36 -1.94 15.71
C ALA A 82 -4.45 -1.09 15.02
N GLY A 83 -4.94 -1.55 13.87
CA GLY A 83 -5.95 -0.85 13.06
C GLY A 83 -5.47 0.45 12.38
N ARG A 84 -4.16 0.67 12.29
CA ARG A 84 -3.54 1.82 11.60
C ARG A 84 -2.69 1.41 10.43
N LEU A 85 -2.75 2.15 9.32
CA LEU A 85 -1.73 2.06 8.27
C LEU A 85 -0.38 2.45 8.87
N ILE A 86 0.59 1.57 8.73
CA ILE A 86 1.97 1.82 9.18
C ILE A 86 2.95 1.96 8.04
N GLY A 87 2.60 1.51 6.83
CA GLY A 87 3.48 1.64 5.69
C GLY A 87 3.02 0.94 4.43
N LEU A 88 3.79 1.15 3.38
CA LEU A 88 3.71 0.44 2.12
C LEU A 88 5.04 -0.29 1.91
N GLU A 89 4.98 -1.47 1.31
CA GLU A 89 6.16 -2.22 0.89
C GLU A 89 6.01 -2.67 -0.56
N GLN A 90 7.11 -2.60 -1.32
CA GLN A 90 7.22 -3.19 -2.65
C GLN A 90 8.23 -4.33 -2.55
N ALA A 91 7.70 -5.56 -2.49
CA ALA A 91 8.50 -6.78 -2.63
C ALA A 91 8.79 -7.03 -4.11
N TRP A 92 9.96 -7.57 -4.42
CA TRP A 92 10.38 -7.83 -5.79
C TRP A 92 10.87 -9.28 -5.95
N TYR A 93 10.68 -9.82 -7.15
CA TYR A 93 11.06 -11.18 -7.52
C TYR A 93 12.22 -11.22 -8.53
N THR A 94 12.69 -10.04 -8.95
CA THR A 94 13.86 -9.86 -9.81
C THR A 94 15.17 -9.91 -9.03
N ASP A 95 16.30 -9.99 -9.72
CA ASP A 95 17.62 -9.96 -9.08
C ASP A 95 17.94 -8.56 -8.51
N ASP A 96 17.53 -7.51 -9.21
CA ASP A 96 17.73 -6.12 -8.80
C ASP A 96 16.48 -5.57 -8.09
N PRO A 97 16.66 -4.72 -7.05
CA PRO A 97 15.55 -4.04 -6.40
C PRO A 97 14.93 -2.97 -7.31
N PRO A 98 13.65 -2.61 -7.09
CA PRO A 98 12.99 -1.55 -7.86
C PRO A 98 13.66 -0.20 -7.59
N SER A 99 13.73 0.66 -8.61
CA SER A 99 14.24 2.03 -8.49
C SER A 99 13.13 3.07 -8.25
N SER A 100 11.87 2.68 -8.41
CA SER A 100 10.69 3.51 -8.16
C SER A 100 9.47 2.67 -7.74
N TRP A 101 8.43 3.33 -7.25
CA TRP A 101 7.13 2.69 -7.00
C TRP A 101 6.41 2.40 -8.33
N PRO A 102 5.65 1.30 -8.44
CA PRO A 102 4.98 0.92 -9.67
C PRO A 102 3.78 1.83 -9.91
N GLU A 103 3.52 2.11 -11.19
CA GLU A 103 2.26 2.74 -11.59
C GLU A 103 1.09 1.78 -11.35
N VAL A 104 -0.08 2.30 -10.96
CA VAL A 104 -1.27 1.48 -10.63
C VAL A 104 -1.64 0.52 -11.76
N ARG A 105 -1.49 0.91 -13.03
CA ARG A 105 -1.80 0.04 -14.19
C ARG A 105 -0.91 -1.21 -14.31
N ARG A 106 0.23 -1.23 -13.61
CA ARG A 106 1.13 -2.39 -13.53
C ARG A 106 0.77 -3.34 -12.39
N VAL A 107 -0.16 -2.95 -11.52
CA VAL A 107 -0.59 -3.73 -10.37
C VAL A 107 -1.91 -4.42 -10.70
N ARG A 108 -1.99 -5.71 -10.38
CA ARG A 108 -3.22 -6.52 -10.53
C ARG A 108 -3.58 -7.08 -9.17
N VAL A 109 -4.82 -6.87 -8.75
CA VAL A 109 -5.39 -7.45 -7.53
C VAL A 109 -6.13 -8.74 -7.83
N GLU A 110 -5.85 -9.79 -7.06
CA GLU A 110 -6.47 -11.13 -7.15
C GLU A 110 -7.32 -11.45 -5.92
#